data_AF-A0A259N9L3-F1
#
_entry.id   AF-A0A259N9L3-F1
#
_cell.length_a   1.000
_cell.length_b   1.000
_cell.length_c   1.000
_cell.angle_alpha   90.00
_cell.angle_beta   90.00
_cell.angle_gamma   90.00
#
_symmetry.space_group_name_H-M   'P 1'
#
loop_
_entity.id
_entity.type
_entity.pdbx_description
1 polymer ?
#
loop_
_entity_poly.entity_id
_entity_poly.type
_entity_poly.pdbx_seq_one_letter_code
_entity_poly.pdbx_strand_id
1 'polypeptide(L)'
;MAITKPKTKVPDSSAAADTFISGASDAARTKGVKKGNKQQISLTITPTLLAKVNELAAELGQSRAAIINMAIYRAMEHGLIIDGIKR
;
A
#
# COMPACT_ATOMS: atom_id res chain seq x y z
N MET A 1 -0.54 -12.38 -61.00
CA MET A 1 -0.46 -11.34 -59.95
C MET A 1 -1.13 -11.89 -58.69
N ALA A 2 -0.44 -11.95 -57.55
CA ALA A 2 -0.97 -12.51 -56.31
C ALA A 2 -1.31 -11.38 -55.33
N ILE A 3 -2.56 -11.36 -54.82
CA ILE A 3 -3.01 -10.38 -53.81
C ILE A 3 -2.74 -10.97 -52.43
N THR A 4 -1.73 -10.45 -51.73
CA THR A 4 -1.43 -10.83 -50.34
C THR A 4 -2.14 -9.89 -49.36
N LYS A 5 -2.94 -10.45 -48.44
CA LYS A 5 -3.58 -9.69 -47.35
C LYS A 5 -2.53 -9.19 -46.34
N PRO A 6 -2.57 -7.92 -45.91
CA PRO A 6 -1.66 -7.41 -44.90
C PRO A 6 -2.00 -8.00 -43.52
N LYS A 7 -0.98 -8.44 -42.77
CA LYS A 7 -1.13 -8.91 -41.40
C LYS A 7 -1.41 -7.73 -40.48
N THR A 8 -2.65 -7.63 -40.01
CA THR A 8 -3.05 -6.69 -38.96
C THR A 8 -2.27 -7.00 -37.68
N LYS A 9 -1.49 -6.03 -37.20
CA LYS A 9 -0.82 -6.08 -35.89
C LYS A 9 -1.90 -6.06 -34.81
N VAL A 10 -2.13 -7.21 -34.18
CA VAL A 10 -3.03 -7.33 -33.03
C VAL A 10 -2.39 -6.54 -31.89
N PRO A 11 -3.02 -5.50 -31.34
CA PRO A 11 -2.51 -4.83 -30.15
C PRO A 11 -2.57 -5.82 -28.97
N ASP A 12 -1.59 -5.75 -28.06
CA ASP A 12 -1.52 -6.58 -26.86
C ASP A 12 -2.82 -6.42 -26.04
N SER A 13 -3.72 -7.39 -26.17
CA SER A 13 -5.06 -7.39 -25.57
C SER A 13 -5.06 -7.24 -24.05
N SER A 14 -3.92 -7.49 -23.38
CA SER A 14 -3.78 -7.36 -21.94
C SER A 14 -3.86 -5.91 -21.48
N ALA A 15 -3.17 -4.98 -22.15
CA ALA A 15 -3.13 -3.58 -21.72
C ALA A 15 -4.50 -2.90 -21.87
N ALA A 16 -5.21 -3.20 -22.97
CA ALA A 16 -6.57 -2.70 -23.20
C ALA A 16 -7.58 -3.29 -22.21
N ALA A 17 -7.46 -4.59 -21.91
CA ALA A 17 -8.30 -5.26 -20.91
C ALA A 17 -8.06 -4.70 -19.50
N ASP A 18 -6.81 -4.48 -19.10
CA ASP A 18 -6.46 -3.91 -17.80
C ASP A 18 -7.03 -2.49 -17.63
N THR A 19 -6.96 -1.65 -18.68
CA THR A 19 -7.57 -0.31 -18.65
C THR A 19 -9.10 -0.34 -18.58
N PHE A 20 -9.74 -1.30 -19.26
CA PHE A 20 -11.20 -1.48 -19.22
C PHE A 20 -11.68 -1.98 -17.85
N ILE A 21 -10.97 -2.96 -17.26
CA ILE A 21 -11.27 -3.51 -15.94
C ILE A 21 -11.06 -2.45 -14.85
N SER A 22 -9.98 -1.66 -14.96
CA SER A 22 -9.67 -0.60 -13.99
C SER A 22 -10.60 0.62 -14.07
N GLY A 23 -11.31 0.80 -15.19
CA GLY A 23 -12.25 1.90 -15.41
C GLY A 23 -13.68 1.63 -14.91
N ALA A 24 -13.99 0.40 -14.49
CA ALA A 24 -15.30 0.06 -13.96
C ALA A 24 -15.56 0.74 -12.60
N SER A 25 -16.81 1.12 -12.31
CA SER A 25 -17.17 1.79 -11.05
C SER A 25 -16.90 0.94 -9.79
N ASP A 26 -16.86 -0.39 -9.91
CA ASP A 26 -16.46 -1.32 -8.84
C ASP A 26 -14.94 -1.46 -8.69
N ALA A 27 -14.15 -0.97 -9.66
CA ALA A 27 -12.69 -1.04 -9.61
C ALA A 27 -12.09 -0.12 -8.52
N ALA A 28 -12.88 0.77 -7.93
CA ALA A 28 -12.51 1.58 -6.76
C ALA A 28 -12.43 0.76 -5.45
N ARG A 29 -12.13 -0.55 -5.51
CA ARG A 29 -11.79 -1.32 -4.31
C ARG A 29 -10.42 -0.88 -3.83
N THR A 30 -10.36 -0.41 -2.59
CA THR A 30 -9.09 -0.14 -1.91
C THR A 30 -8.25 -1.42 -1.93
N LYS A 31 -7.10 -1.35 -2.58
CA LYS A 31 -6.21 -2.50 -2.79
C LYS A 31 -5.62 -2.90 -1.43
N GLY A 32 -6.19 -3.92 -0.79
CA GLY A 32 -5.72 -4.41 0.50
C GLY A 32 -6.58 -5.52 1.09
N VAL A 33 -5.95 -6.46 1.80
CA VAL A 33 -6.65 -7.50 2.55
C VAL A 33 -7.24 -6.85 3.80
N LYS A 34 -8.56 -6.98 3.99
CA LYS A 34 -9.23 -6.58 5.24
C LYS A 34 -9.06 -7.69 6.27
N LYS A 35 -8.60 -7.35 7.47
CA LYS A 35 -8.54 -8.25 8.62
C LYS A 35 -9.50 -7.73 9.68
N GLY A 36 -10.72 -8.31 9.69
CA GLY A 36 -11.84 -7.76 10.46
C GLY A 36 -12.14 -6.32 10.02
N ASN A 37 -12.17 -5.39 10.98
CA ASN A 37 -12.44 -3.97 10.72
C ASN A 37 -11.19 -3.15 10.33
N LYS A 38 -10.02 -3.78 10.19
CA LYS A 38 -8.76 -3.11 9.90
C LYS A 38 -8.24 -3.46 8.51
N GLN A 39 -7.60 -2.50 7.84
CA GLN A 39 -6.92 -2.74 6.58
C GLN A 39 -5.47 -3.19 6.85
N GLN A 40 -5.06 -4.29 6.24
CA GLN A 40 -3.66 -4.73 6.28
C GLN A 40 -2.83 -3.86 5.34
N ILE A 41 -1.68 -3.40 5.84
CA ILE A 41 -0.68 -2.66 5.08
C ILE A 41 0.65 -3.42 5.09
N SER A 42 1.41 -3.30 4.01
CA SER A 42 2.81 -3.73 3.97
C SER A 42 3.69 -2.49 4.14
N LEU A 43 4.64 -2.55 5.07
CA LEU A 43 5.52 -1.44 5.39
C LEU A 43 6.97 -1.93 5.30
N THR A 44 7.80 -1.19 4.55
CA THR A 44 9.25 -1.41 4.52
C THR A 44 9.90 -0.41 5.49
N ILE A 45 10.71 -0.92 6.42
CA ILE A 45 11.45 -0.11 7.40
C ILE A 45 12.88 -0.61 7.54
N THR A 46 13.78 0.27 8.01
CA THR A 46 15.15 -0.11 8.26
C THR A 46 15.26 -1.15 9.38
N PRO A 47 16.18 -2.11 9.30
CA PRO A 47 16.32 -3.15 10.32
C PRO A 47 16.69 -2.57 11.69
N THR A 48 17.44 -1.47 11.71
CA THR A 48 17.81 -0.75 12.94
C THR A 48 16.60 -0.14 13.63
N LEU A 49 15.68 0.47 12.89
CA LEU A 49 14.44 1.01 13.45
C LEU A 49 13.51 -0.11 13.92
N LEU A 50 13.41 -1.20 13.14
CA LEU A 50 12.61 -2.36 13.52
C LEU A 50 13.08 -2.98 14.85
N ALA A 51 14.40 -3.05 15.07
CA ALA A 51 14.97 -3.54 16.34
C ALA A 51 14.54 -2.67 17.52
N LYS A 52 14.65 -1.34 17.41
CA LYS A 52 14.21 -0.39 18.46
C LYS A 52 12.72 -0.51 18.78
N VAL A 53 11.88 -0.70 17.76
CA VAL A 53 10.44 -0.92 17.97
C VAL A 53 10.18 -2.22 18.72
N ASN A 54 10.95 -3.29 18.46
CA ASN A 54 10.79 -4.56 19.18
C ASN A 54 11.22 -4.47 20.64
N GLU A 55 12.31 -3.76 20.92
CA GLU A 55 12.79 -3.51 22.28
C GLU A 55 11.73 -2.76 23.10
N LEU A 56 11.23 -1.64 22.57
CA LEU A 56 10.16 -0.87 23.21
C LEU A 56 8.86 -1.68 23.36
N ALA A 57 8.56 -2.57 22.42
CA ALA A 57 7.41 -3.47 22.52
C ALA A 57 7.60 -4.49 23.66
N ALA A 58 8.80 -5.03 23.84
CA ALA A 58 9.13 -5.96 24.91
C ALA A 58 9.06 -5.28 26.29
N GLU A 59 9.60 -4.07 26.42
CA GLU A 59 9.55 -3.28 27.66
C GLU A 59 8.11 -2.99 28.10
N LEU A 60 7.24 -2.63 27.16
CA LEU A 60 5.84 -2.30 27.44
C LEU A 60 4.91 -3.54 27.47
N GLY A 61 5.42 -4.73 27.21
CA GLY A 61 4.63 -5.96 27.12
C GLY A 61 3.57 -5.93 26.01
N GLN A 62 3.83 -5.16 24.94
CA GLN A 62 2.90 -4.97 23.82
C GLN A 62 3.37 -5.71 22.58
N SER A 63 2.44 -5.95 21.64
CA SER A 63 2.84 -6.43 20.32
C SER A 63 3.51 -5.31 19.51
N ARG A 64 4.42 -5.68 18.60
CA ARG A 64 5.02 -4.75 17.61
C ARG A 64 3.95 -3.92 16.88
N ALA A 65 2.86 -4.56 16.46
CA ALA A 65 1.77 -3.89 15.76
C ALA A 65 1.03 -2.88 16.65
N ALA A 66 0.89 -3.17 17.95
CA ALA A 66 0.28 -2.23 18.90
C ALA A 66 1.14 -0.97 19.09
N ILE A 67 2.46 -1.12 19.21
CA ILE A 67 3.38 0.02 19.28
C ILE A 67 3.32 0.89 18.02
N ILE A 68 3.36 0.26 16.83
CA ILE A 68 3.26 0.99 15.56
C ILE A 68 1.94 1.76 15.48
N ASN A 69 0.82 1.11 15.81
CA ASN A 69 -0.50 1.77 15.81
C ASN A 69 -0.58 2.91 16.83
N MET A 70 0.00 2.72 18.02
CA MET A 70 0.04 3.75 19.06
C MET A 70 0.84 4.96 18.60
N ALA A 71 2.00 4.75 17.96
CA ALA A 71 2.82 5.83 17.43
C ALA A 71 2.07 6.61 16.34
N ILE A 72 1.40 5.91 15.41
CA ILE A 72 0.57 6.53 14.36
C ILE A 72 -0.58 7.33 14.98
N TYR A 73 -1.28 6.77 15.97
CA TYR A 73 -2.37 7.46 16.64
C TYR A 73 -1.90 8.76 17.31
N ARG A 74 -0.81 8.70 18.08
CA ARG A 74 -0.22 9.88 18.74
C ARG A 74 0.22 10.94 17.73
N ALA A 75 0.84 10.50 16.64
CA ALA A 75 1.26 11.37 15.55
C ALA A 75 0.08 12.09 14.89
N MET A 76 -1.10 11.47 14.83
CA MET A 76 -2.30 12.07 14.22
C MET A 76 -3.07 12.97 15.18
N GLU A 77 -3.22 12.57 16.44
CA GLU A 77 -3.95 13.36 17.45
C GLU A 77 -3.16 14.55 17.98
N HIS A 78 -1.85 14.37 18.18
CA HIS A 78 -1.00 15.39 18.79
C HIS A 78 -0.11 16.12 17.77
N GLY A 79 -0.18 15.72 16.50
CA GLY A 79 0.66 16.22 15.42
C GLY A 79 2.06 15.63 15.44
N LEU A 80 2.77 15.80 14.33
CA LEU A 80 4.19 15.49 14.20
C LEU A 80 4.98 16.78 14.12
N ILE A 81 6.00 16.91 14.96
CA ILE A 81 7.05 17.89 14.74
C ILE A 81 7.95 17.32 13.64
N ILE A 82 7.59 17.59 12.40
CA ILE A 82 8.43 17.31 11.25
C ILE A 82 9.32 18.54 11.11
N ASP A 83 10.59 18.40 11.47
CA ASP A 83 11.59 19.46 11.27
C ASP A 83 11.62 19.84 9.78
N GLY A 84 10.88 20.91 9.44
CA GLY A 84 10.81 21.49 8.10
C GLY A 84 9.44 21.53 7.42
N ILE A 85 8.39 20.84 7.89
CA ILE A 85 7.05 20.94 7.30
C ILE A 85 5.99 20.94 8.40
N LYS A 86 5.55 22.14 8.82
CA LYS A 86 4.32 22.31 9.59
C LYS A 86 3.11 22.04 8.68
N ARG A 87 2.29 21.05 9.01
CA ARG A 87 0.91 20.92 8.55
C ARG A 87 0.02 20.61 9.73
#